data_AF-A0A0M6Y905-F1
#
_entry.id   AF-A0A0M6Y905-F1
#
_cell.length_a   1.000
_cell.length_b   1.000
_cell.length_c   1.000
_cell.angle_alpha   90.00
_cell.angle_beta   90.00
_cell.angle_gamma   90.00
#
_symmetry.space_group_name_H-M   'P 1'
#
loop_
_entity.id
_entity.type
_entity.pdbx_description
1 polymer ?
#
loop_
_entity_poly.entity_id
_entity_poly.type
_entity_poly.pdbx_seq_one_letter_code
_entity_poly.pdbx_strand_id
1 'polypeptide(L)'
;MGFVRAKRSHGVAGYGNTFSDADTLTASASVIGGASVSGSANYSASASGYVSRSPMTSGEYREPAIRRAAVVSTPLVTFSSPIPGGGVDVYDEGNLVLHSVRELDFRGSEVSATDLGGGRAGIFVPSLTFNPALQVRFAGGLFNGQSVAEAGYIASGLTISWASNDPVNAPITGFDSLTLGSAPIALDGGGNATNGGVYTGPVDEASAGAGLSVRLISSLGTSTLAQALSWQWRIYHGNDPSPTIDEAGILALPSTSLSGSRAGTRAFSAAAGNHKWIAYPAAYGLATRFWDTATGFDVPFEAPLSVAVTNSFGAMTSYLAYRSTFQLGGAISIRVE
;
A
#
# COMPACT_ATOMS: atom_id res chain seq x y z
N MET A 1 9.90 -24.10 7.37
CA MET A 1 10.65 -24.91 6.38
C MET A 1 9.94 -26.25 6.28
N GLY A 2 9.10 -26.43 5.26
CA GLY A 2 8.35 -27.68 5.05
C GLY A 2 8.70 -28.24 3.69
N PHE A 3 9.18 -29.48 3.64
CA PHE A 3 9.46 -30.17 2.38
C PHE A 3 8.23 -30.99 1.98
N VAL A 4 7.74 -30.81 0.77
CA VAL A 4 6.67 -31.63 0.19
C VAL A 4 7.32 -32.69 -0.71
N ARG A 5 7.11 -33.99 -0.41
CA ARG A 5 7.53 -35.11 -1.26
C ARG A 5 6.31 -35.84 -1.79
N ALA A 6 6.16 -35.88 -3.12
CA ALA A 6 5.23 -36.77 -3.81
C ALA A 6 6.02 -37.81 -4.62
N LYS A 7 5.62 -39.08 -4.58
CA LYS A 7 6.23 -40.20 -5.30
C LYS A 7 5.16 -40.85 -6.18
N ARG A 8 5.45 -41.07 -7.47
CA ARG A 8 4.51 -41.76 -8.38
C ARG A 8 5.23 -42.75 -9.31
N SER A 9 4.58 -43.89 -9.55
CA SER A 9 4.99 -44.97 -10.46
C SER A 9 4.31 -44.84 -11.84
N HIS A 10 5.04 -45.12 -12.91
CA HIS A 10 4.57 -45.00 -14.30
C HIS A 10 3.91 -46.27 -14.85
N GLY A 11 2.86 -46.07 -15.66
CA GLY A 11 2.34 -47.00 -16.67
C GLY A 11 2.14 -46.22 -17.97
N VAL A 12 2.58 -46.78 -19.10
CA VAL A 12 2.68 -46.12 -20.42
C VAL A 12 1.55 -46.56 -21.34
N ALA A 13 0.95 -45.63 -22.10
CA ALA A 13 0.28 -45.88 -23.38
C ALA A 13 0.26 -44.59 -24.23
N GLY A 14 0.59 -44.71 -25.53
CA GLY A 14 0.75 -43.59 -26.48
C GLY A 14 -0.47 -43.29 -27.36
N TYR A 15 -0.35 -42.27 -28.24
CA TYR A 15 -0.85 -42.15 -29.63
C TYR A 15 -0.65 -40.70 -30.13
N GLY A 16 -0.29 -40.52 -31.41
CA GLY A 16 0.16 -39.25 -32.02
C GLY A 16 -0.90 -38.46 -32.78
N ASN A 17 -0.52 -37.30 -33.33
CA ASN A 17 -1.22 -36.53 -34.37
C ASN A 17 -0.27 -35.60 -35.15
N THR A 18 -0.54 -35.43 -36.45
CA THR A 18 0.14 -34.60 -37.47
C THR A 18 -0.54 -33.24 -37.68
N PHE A 19 0.23 -32.19 -38.00
CA PHE A 19 -0.26 -30.95 -38.64
C PHE A 19 0.78 -30.37 -39.63
N SER A 20 0.28 -29.78 -40.72
CA SER A 20 1.00 -29.02 -41.75
C SER A 20 0.75 -27.53 -41.59
N ASP A 21 1.74 -26.69 -41.90
CA ASP A 21 1.69 -25.65 -42.95
C ASP A 21 2.97 -24.80 -42.91
N ALA A 22 3.37 -24.35 -44.10
CA ALA A 22 4.63 -23.69 -44.39
C ALA A 22 4.47 -22.16 -44.39
N ASP A 23 5.45 -21.45 -43.84
CA ASP A 23 5.74 -20.06 -44.17
C ASP A 23 7.25 -19.86 -44.32
N THR A 24 7.65 -19.17 -45.39
CA THR A 24 9.06 -19.01 -45.78
C THR A 24 9.55 -17.62 -45.38
N LEU A 25 10.66 -17.54 -44.66
CA LEU A 25 11.37 -16.28 -44.36
C LEU A 25 12.86 -16.46 -44.65
N THR A 26 13.40 -15.63 -45.55
CA THR A 26 14.80 -15.66 -45.98
C THR A 26 15.64 -14.76 -45.09
N ALA A 27 16.76 -15.28 -44.57
CA ALA A 27 17.86 -14.47 -44.06
C ALA A 27 19.20 -15.13 -44.40
N SER A 28 20.10 -14.36 -45.01
CA SER A 28 21.46 -14.77 -45.37
C SER A 28 22.46 -14.24 -44.35
N ALA A 29 23.41 -15.09 -43.93
CA ALA A 29 24.66 -14.65 -43.33
C ALA A 29 25.75 -15.71 -43.56
N SER A 30 26.84 -15.26 -44.20
CA SER A 30 28.08 -15.99 -44.43
C SER A 30 29.06 -15.69 -43.31
N VAL A 31 29.67 -16.71 -42.69
CA VAL A 31 31.07 -16.63 -42.23
C VAL A 31 31.72 -18.02 -42.32
N ILE A 32 32.87 -18.01 -42.99
CA ILE A 32 33.84 -19.09 -43.21
C ILE A 32 34.76 -19.21 -41.99
N GLY A 33 35.13 -20.44 -41.63
CA GLY A 33 36.42 -20.72 -40.97
C GLY A 33 36.35 -20.88 -39.44
N GLY A 34 36.96 -21.96 -38.96
CA GLY A 34 36.85 -22.42 -37.58
C GLY A 34 37.79 -21.76 -36.58
N ALA A 35 37.35 -21.75 -35.32
CA ALA A 35 38.18 -21.79 -34.12
C ALA A 35 37.29 -22.15 -32.91
N SER A 36 37.81 -22.99 -32.01
CA SER A 36 37.16 -23.39 -30.75
C SER A 36 37.15 -22.24 -29.74
N VAL A 37 36.01 -21.97 -29.10
CA VAL A 37 35.88 -21.00 -28.00
C VAL A 37 35.34 -21.72 -26.76
N SER A 38 36.14 -21.79 -25.69
CA SER A 38 35.64 -22.04 -24.34
C SER A 38 35.21 -20.70 -23.75
N GLY A 39 33.89 -20.46 -23.69
CA GLY A 39 33.33 -19.25 -23.12
C GLY A 39 32.03 -19.56 -22.39
N SER A 40 31.82 -18.90 -21.25
CA SER A 40 30.51 -18.81 -20.59
C SER A 40 29.56 -18.10 -21.54
N ALA A 41 28.68 -18.84 -22.19
CA ALA A 41 27.68 -18.27 -23.08
C ALA A 41 26.48 -17.80 -22.24
N ASN A 42 26.30 -16.48 -22.16
CA ASN A 42 25.04 -15.89 -21.71
C ASN A 42 24.04 -15.98 -22.86
N TYR A 43 23.02 -16.81 -22.72
CA TYR A 43 21.93 -16.89 -23.69
C TYR A 43 20.78 -15.99 -23.24
N SER A 44 20.54 -14.88 -23.95
CA SER A 44 19.33 -14.09 -23.79
C SER A 44 18.27 -14.56 -24.79
N ALA A 45 17.23 -15.23 -24.31
CA ALA A 45 16.06 -15.56 -25.12
C ALA A 45 14.99 -14.47 -24.94
N SER A 46 14.73 -13.70 -25.99
CA SER A 46 13.55 -12.83 -26.05
C SER A 46 12.35 -13.67 -26.46
N ALA A 47 11.31 -13.67 -25.63
CA ALA A 47 9.95 -14.17 -25.87
C ALA A 47 9.83 -15.64 -26.34
N SER A 48 9.25 -16.50 -25.47
CA SER A 48 8.78 -17.86 -25.77
C SER A 48 9.61 -18.61 -26.82
N GLY A 49 10.89 -18.80 -26.55
CA GLY A 49 11.78 -19.48 -27.49
C GLY A 49 11.70 -21.00 -27.34
N TYR A 50 11.10 -21.69 -28.30
CA TYR A 50 11.62 -22.99 -28.71
C TYR A 50 12.92 -22.74 -29.48
N VAL A 51 13.99 -23.45 -29.13
CA VAL A 51 15.19 -23.49 -29.99
C VAL A 51 14.90 -24.46 -31.13
N SER A 52 14.35 -23.97 -32.24
CA SER A 52 14.30 -24.74 -33.49
C SER A 52 14.87 -23.92 -34.65
N ARG A 53 15.65 -24.60 -35.51
CA ARG A 53 16.18 -24.01 -36.75
C ARG A 53 15.12 -24.14 -37.85
N SER A 54 14.91 -23.07 -38.61
CA SER A 54 14.03 -23.06 -39.79
C SER A 54 14.56 -24.02 -40.88
N PRO A 55 13.68 -24.69 -41.68
CA PRO A 55 14.10 -25.72 -42.62
C PRO A 55 14.82 -25.14 -43.83
N MET A 56 15.95 -25.74 -44.22
CA MET A 56 16.60 -25.48 -45.50
C MET A 56 15.76 -26.07 -46.64
N THR A 57 15.63 -25.28 -47.70
CA THR A 57 14.91 -25.63 -48.93
C THR A 57 15.54 -26.82 -49.65
N SER A 58 14.65 -27.73 -50.03
CA SER A 58 14.74 -28.81 -51.03
C SER A 58 15.93 -29.78 -50.99
N GLY A 59 15.62 -31.05 -50.71
CA GLY A 59 16.10 -32.12 -51.59
C GLY A 59 16.83 -33.30 -50.97
N GLU A 60 17.02 -33.39 -49.65
CA GLU A 60 17.53 -34.61 -49.02
C GLU A 60 16.89 -34.82 -47.64
N TYR A 61 16.15 -35.93 -47.48
CA TYR A 61 15.67 -36.38 -46.18
C TYR A 61 16.84 -37.03 -45.44
N ARG A 62 17.61 -36.22 -44.70
CA ARG A 62 18.48 -36.71 -43.62
C ARG A 62 17.80 -36.38 -42.30
N GLU A 63 17.68 -37.38 -41.42
CA GLU A 63 17.14 -37.17 -40.07
C GLU A 63 17.80 -35.95 -39.41
N PRO A 64 17.03 -35.04 -38.79
CA PRO A 64 17.59 -33.88 -38.14
C PRO A 64 18.53 -34.34 -37.02
N ALA A 65 19.80 -33.96 -37.12
CA ALA A 65 20.77 -34.19 -36.06
C ALA A 65 20.38 -33.35 -34.84
N ILE A 66 19.65 -33.96 -33.90
CA ILE A 66 19.42 -33.40 -32.57
C ILE A 66 20.77 -33.39 -31.85
N ARG A 67 21.42 -32.24 -31.78
CA ARG A 67 22.57 -32.09 -30.87
C ARG A 67 22.02 -31.89 -29.47
N ARG A 68 22.06 -32.97 -28.69
CA ARG A 68 21.89 -32.92 -27.23
C ARG A 68 22.92 -31.96 -26.66
N ALA A 69 22.48 -30.90 -25.99
CA ALA A 69 23.33 -30.20 -25.05
C ALA A 69 23.48 -31.12 -23.83
N ALA A 70 24.48 -32.01 -23.87
CA ALA A 70 24.86 -32.78 -22.70
C ALA A 70 25.49 -31.80 -21.71
N VAL A 71 24.67 -31.33 -20.78
CA VAL A 71 25.13 -30.54 -19.64
C VAL A 71 25.78 -31.51 -18.65
N VAL A 72 27.06 -31.79 -18.89
CA VAL A 72 27.89 -32.61 -18.00
C VAL A 72 28.33 -31.72 -16.83
N SER A 73 27.86 -32.09 -15.65
CA SER A 73 28.19 -31.50 -14.33
C SER A 73 27.93 -30.00 -14.17
N THR A 74 26.81 -29.70 -13.51
CA THR A 74 26.49 -28.47 -12.76
C THR A 74 26.87 -27.13 -13.42
N PRO A 75 26.12 -26.67 -14.43
CA PRO A 75 25.85 -25.27 -14.58
C PRO A 75 24.48 -24.98 -13.97
N LEU A 76 24.46 -24.00 -13.08
CA LEU A 76 23.24 -23.28 -12.78
C LEU A 76 22.67 -22.75 -14.11
N VAL A 77 21.48 -23.19 -14.50
CA VAL A 77 20.76 -22.62 -15.65
C VAL A 77 19.89 -21.50 -15.10
N THR A 78 20.27 -20.25 -15.39
CA THR A 78 19.49 -19.08 -14.98
C THR A 78 18.56 -18.68 -16.10
N PHE A 79 17.25 -18.69 -15.83
CA PHE A 79 16.24 -18.13 -16.74
C PHE A 79 15.94 -16.69 -16.31
N SER A 80 16.01 -15.73 -17.23
CA SER A 80 15.55 -14.35 -17.01
C SER A 80 14.37 -14.07 -17.95
N SER A 81 13.17 -13.86 -17.41
CA SER A 81 12.05 -13.36 -18.21
C SER A 81 12.15 -11.84 -18.31
N PRO A 82 12.16 -11.25 -19.52
CA PRO A 82 12.08 -9.79 -19.68
C PRO A 82 10.66 -9.25 -19.43
N ILE A 83 9.67 -10.12 -19.23
CA ILE A 83 8.26 -9.74 -19.08
C ILE A 83 7.81 -10.02 -17.64
N PRO A 84 7.47 -8.98 -16.85
CA PRO A 84 6.85 -9.15 -15.53
C PRO A 84 5.55 -9.97 -15.66
N GLY A 85 5.44 -11.06 -14.88
CA GLY A 85 4.30 -11.99 -14.94
C GLY A 85 4.33 -13.04 -16.06
N GLY A 86 5.41 -13.12 -16.85
CA GLY A 86 5.61 -14.21 -17.81
C GLY A 86 6.04 -15.51 -17.12
N GLY A 87 5.28 -16.59 -17.31
CA GLY A 87 5.69 -17.93 -16.86
C GLY A 87 6.82 -18.49 -17.73
N VAL A 88 7.69 -19.31 -17.12
CA VAL A 88 8.68 -20.12 -17.86
C VAL A 88 8.15 -21.55 -17.92
N ASP A 89 7.92 -22.05 -19.13
CA ASP A 89 7.62 -23.47 -19.33
C ASP A 89 8.94 -24.23 -19.50
N VAL A 90 9.18 -25.21 -18.64
CA VAL A 90 10.30 -26.16 -18.78
C VAL A 90 9.74 -27.48 -19.28
N TYR A 91 10.27 -27.98 -20.39
CA TYR A 91 9.88 -29.27 -20.99
C TYR A 91 10.99 -30.30 -20.77
N ASP A 92 10.64 -31.46 -20.24
CA ASP A 92 11.48 -32.66 -20.33
C ASP A 92 11.21 -33.32 -21.69
N GLU A 93 12.15 -33.20 -22.63
CA GLU A 93 12.10 -33.88 -23.93
C GLU A 93 12.37 -35.37 -23.71
N GLY A 94 11.38 -36.06 -23.16
CA GLY A 94 11.45 -37.45 -22.78
C GLY A 94 11.89 -38.33 -23.94
N ASN A 95 13.18 -38.70 -23.97
CA ASN A 95 13.57 -40.03 -24.38
C ASN A 95 14.97 -40.42 -23.86
N LEU A 96 14.95 -41.50 -23.07
CA LEU A 96 16.08 -42.28 -22.54
C LEU A 96 16.71 -41.74 -21.25
N VAL A 97 16.28 -42.34 -20.13
CA VAL A 97 17.08 -42.66 -18.93
C VAL A 97 18.19 -41.65 -18.62
N LEU A 98 17.82 -40.39 -18.53
CA LEU A 98 18.67 -39.34 -17.98
C LEU A 98 17.98 -38.90 -16.71
N HIS A 99 18.76 -38.93 -15.64
CA HIS A 99 18.44 -38.49 -14.29
C HIS A 99 17.31 -37.44 -14.30
N SER A 100 16.09 -37.91 -13.98
CA SER A 100 14.93 -37.07 -13.70
C SER A 100 15.43 -35.81 -13.00
N VAL A 101 15.12 -34.62 -13.49
CA VAL A 101 15.39 -33.38 -12.75
C VAL A 101 14.72 -33.55 -11.39
N ARG A 102 15.47 -33.96 -10.37
CA ARG A 102 14.90 -34.35 -9.07
C ARG A 102 14.53 -33.14 -8.25
N GLU A 103 15.11 -31.99 -8.59
CA GLU A 103 14.97 -30.75 -7.83
C GLU A 103 15.20 -29.57 -8.77
N LEU A 104 14.14 -28.79 -9.02
CA LEU A 104 14.26 -27.42 -9.52
C LEU A 104 14.20 -26.51 -8.28
N ASP A 105 15.33 -25.91 -7.92
CA ASP A 105 15.42 -24.96 -6.81
C ASP A 105 15.08 -23.56 -7.32
N PHE A 106 13.87 -23.08 -7.04
CA PHE A 106 13.50 -21.69 -7.29
C PHE A 106 13.77 -20.87 -6.05
N ARG A 107 14.64 -19.86 -6.16
CA ARG A 107 15.01 -18.98 -5.06
C ARG A 107 14.27 -17.65 -5.16
N GLY A 108 13.55 -17.31 -4.09
CA GLY A 108 12.77 -16.10 -3.93
C GLY A 108 11.59 -16.37 -3.00
N SER A 109 11.28 -15.45 -2.08
CA SER A 109 10.24 -15.64 -1.06
C SER A 109 8.83 -15.81 -1.62
N GLU A 110 8.63 -15.49 -2.90
CA GLU A 110 7.32 -15.45 -3.55
C GLU A 110 7.27 -16.27 -4.86
N VAL A 111 8.29 -17.07 -5.16
CA VAL A 111 8.25 -17.94 -6.35
C VAL A 111 7.42 -19.18 -6.03
N SER A 112 6.33 -19.38 -6.76
CA SER A 112 5.54 -20.61 -6.67
C SER A 112 5.67 -21.43 -7.94
N ALA A 113 5.89 -22.73 -7.79
CA ALA A 113 5.84 -23.69 -8.87
C ALA A 113 4.60 -24.57 -8.72
N THR A 114 3.80 -24.65 -9.77
CA THR A 114 2.62 -25.51 -9.84
C THR A 114 2.87 -26.59 -10.87
N ASP A 115 2.76 -27.87 -10.48
CA ASP A 115 2.78 -28.97 -11.44
C ASP A 115 1.52 -28.91 -12.31
N LEU A 116 1.70 -28.77 -13.63
CA LEU A 116 0.61 -28.73 -14.61
C LEU A 116 0.34 -30.11 -15.23
N GLY A 117 1.05 -31.15 -14.80
CA GLY A 117 1.00 -32.49 -15.38
C GLY A 117 1.79 -32.61 -16.68
N GLY A 118 2.00 -33.84 -17.14
CA GLY A 118 2.71 -34.11 -18.40
C GLY A 118 4.18 -33.67 -18.44
N GLY A 119 4.83 -33.53 -17.28
CA GLY A 119 6.20 -33.06 -17.17
C GLY A 119 6.36 -31.53 -17.25
N ARG A 120 5.28 -30.75 -17.08
CA ARG A 120 5.30 -29.28 -17.11
C ARG A 120 5.13 -28.70 -15.71
N ALA A 121 5.88 -27.65 -15.41
CA ALA A 121 5.69 -26.82 -14.22
C ALA A 121 5.40 -25.38 -14.63
N GLY A 122 4.31 -24.81 -14.10
CA GLY A 122 4.02 -23.39 -14.20
C GLY A 122 4.77 -22.65 -13.09
N ILE A 123 5.70 -21.78 -13.47
CA ILE A 123 6.43 -20.94 -12.52
C ILE A 123 5.78 -19.57 -12.51
N PHE A 124 5.29 -19.16 -11.36
CA PHE A 124 4.81 -17.80 -11.14
C PHE A 124 5.88 -17.03 -10.36
N VAL A 125 6.36 -15.96 -10.99
CA VAL A 125 7.21 -14.96 -10.35
C VAL A 125 6.39 -13.68 -10.27
N PRO A 126 5.91 -13.27 -9.08
CA PRO A 126 5.20 -12.02 -8.95
C PRO A 126 6.10 -10.87 -9.39
N SER A 127 5.50 -9.90 -10.07
CA SER A 127 6.19 -8.66 -10.40
C SER A 127 6.54 -7.93 -9.11
N LEU A 128 7.83 -7.81 -8.83
CA LEU A 128 8.30 -7.03 -7.70
C LEU A 128 7.87 -5.58 -7.89
N THR A 129 6.99 -5.11 -7.00
CA THR A 129 6.39 -3.78 -7.11
C THR A 129 6.96 -2.89 -6.02
N PHE A 130 7.40 -1.68 -6.40
CA PHE A 130 7.82 -0.67 -5.45
C PHE A 130 6.60 0.12 -4.96
N ASN A 131 6.14 -0.19 -3.75
CA ASN A 131 4.97 0.41 -3.11
C ASN A 131 5.30 0.84 -1.67
N PRO A 132 6.12 1.89 -1.49
CA PRO A 132 6.52 2.36 -0.18
C PRO A 132 5.35 2.93 0.63
N ALA A 133 5.54 3.03 1.95
CA ALA A 133 4.62 3.69 2.87
C ALA A 133 5.19 5.04 3.33
N LEU A 134 4.30 6.01 3.58
CA LEU A 134 4.60 7.33 4.13
C LEU A 134 3.83 7.52 5.45
N GLN A 135 4.49 8.11 6.43
CA GLN A 135 3.87 8.57 7.67
C GLN A 135 4.40 9.93 8.09
N VAL A 136 3.48 10.86 8.31
CA VAL A 136 3.72 12.23 8.78
C VAL A 136 3.01 12.45 10.10
N ARG A 137 3.72 12.99 11.08
CA ARG A 137 3.22 13.32 12.42
C ARG A 137 3.71 14.70 12.84
N PHE A 138 2.95 15.42 13.65
CA PHE A 138 3.42 16.66 14.28
C PHE A 138 4.61 16.39 15.20
N ALA A 139 5.60 17.27 15.19
CA ALA A 139 6.76 17.21 16.07
C ALA A 139 6.69 18.33 17.12
N GLY A 140 6.76 17.93 18.39
CA GLY A 140 6.69 18.84 19.54
C GLY A 140 5.27 19.24 19.95
N GLY A 141 5.17 19.89 21.12
CA GLY A 141 3.93 20.44 21.66
C GLY A 141 2.85 19.41 22.04
N LEU A 142 1.60 19.89 22.12
CA LEU A 142 0.45 19.11 22.62
C LEU A 142 0.03 17.96 21.69
N PHE A 143 0.28 18.09 20.39
CA PHE A 143 -0.09 17.09 19.38
C PHE A 143 1.10 16.25 18.90
N ASN A 144 2.20 16.20 19.67
CA ASN A 144 3.40 15.47 19.30
C ASN A 144 3.08 14.00 18.97
N GLY A 145 3.56 13.53 17.82
CA GLY A 145 3.32 12.18 17.34
C GLY A 145 1.91 11.94 16.80
N GLN A 146 1.04 12.95 16.67
CA GLN A 146 -0.29 12.80 16.07
C GLN A 146 -0.30 13.29 14.62
N SER A 147 -1.27 12.84 13.82
CA SER A 147 -1.54 13.37 12.48
C SER A 147 -2.72 14.36 12.44
N VAL A 148 -3.34 14.59 13.59
CA VAL A 148 -4.48 15.49 13.78
C VAL A 148 -4.14 16.47 14.90
N ALA A 149 -4.35 17.75 14.64
CA ALA A 149 -4.21 18.82 15.61
C ALA A 149 -5.52 19.62 15.73
N GLU A 150 -5.64 20.41 16.78
CA GLU A 150 -6.77 21.32 16.93
C GLU A 150 -6.62 22.55 16.02
N ALA A 151 -7.71 23.03 15.45
CA ALA A 151 -7.72 24.24 14.63
C ALA A 151 -7.06 25.43 15.35
N GLY A 152 -6.23 26.19 14.62
CA GLY A 152 -5.41 27.27 15.16
C GLY A 152 -4.10 26.85 15.84
N TYR A 153 -3.86 25.55 16.07
CA TYR A 153 -2.56 25.08 16.52
C TYR A 153 -1.47 25.29 15.44
N ILE A 154 -0.35 25.87 15.84
CA ILE A 154 0.86 26.01 15.02
C ILE A 154 1.90 25.03 15.56
N ALA A 155 2.19 23.97 14.81
CA ALA A 155 3.24 23.02 15.17
C ALA A 155 4.63 23.62 14.94
N SER A 156 5.60 23.24 15.75
CA SER A 156 7.01 23.63 15.57
C SER A 156 7.74 22.85 14.46
N GLY A 157 7.12 21.78 13.95
CA GLY A 157 7.70 20.93 12.93
C GLY A 157 6.92 19.65 12.69
N LEU A 158 7.49 18.77 11.86
CA LEU A 158 6.94 17.46 11.49
C LEU A 158 7.99 16.36 11.63
N THR A 159 7.56 15.19 12.09
CA THR A 159 8.30 13.94 11.92
C THR A 159 7.78 13.26 10.65
N ILE A 160 8.67 13.06 9.68
CA ILE A 160 8.36 12.47 8.38
C ILE A 160 9.13 11.17 8.27
N SER A 161 8.43 10.07 8.00
CA SER A 161 9.04 8.75 7.87
C SER A 161 8.47 8.02 6.67
N TRP A 162 9.31 7.23 6.02
CA TRP A 162 8.89 6.34 4.95
C TRP A 162 9.63 5.00 5.04
N ALA A 163 9.05 3.97 4.44
CA ALA A 163 9.62 2.64 4.43
C ALA A 163 9.31 1.94 3.11
N SER A 164 10.26 1.15 2.62
CA SER A 164 9.99 0.23 1.50
C SER A 164 9.06 -0.90 1.95
N ASN A 165 8.19 -1.37 1.05
CA ASN A 165 7.45 -2.61 1.25
C ASN A 165 8.35 -3.85 1.19
N ASP A 166 9.53 -3.77 0.58
CA ASP A 166 10.55 -4.82 0.55
C ASP A 166 11.94 -4.16 0.62
N PRO A 167 12.51 -3.98 1.82
CA PRO A 167 13.80 -3.31 1.98
C PRO A 167 14.98 -4.12 1.42
N VAL A 168 14.79 -5.41 1.09
CA VAL A 168 15.85 -6.26 0.52
C VAL A 168 15.89 -6.12 -0.99
N ASN A 169 14.75 -6.27 -1.65
CA ASN A 169 14.69 -6.33 -3.12
C ASN A 169 14.25 -5.00 -3.77
N ALA A 170 13.58 -4.13 -3.01
CA ALA A 170 13.11 -2.82 -3.46
C ALA A 170 13.57 -1.69 -2.50
N PRO A 171 14.85 -1.60 -2.13
CA PRO A 171 15.29 -0.57 -1.20
C PRO A 171 14.99 0.83 -1.74
N ILE A 172 14.63 1.75 -0.85
CA ILE A 172 14.55 3.17 -1.19
C ILE A 172 15.98 3.67 -1.30
N THR A 173 16.35 4.21 -2.46
CA THR A 173 17.69 4.71 -2.76
C THR A 173 17.77 6.23 -2.76
N GLY A 174 16.63 6.92 -2.77
CA GLY A 174 16.56 8.37 -2.79
C GLY A 174 15.13 8.88 -2.66
N PHE A 175 15.02 10.20 -2.54
CA PHE A 175 13.77 10.92 -2.70
C PHE A 175 14.04 12.25 -3.43
N ASP A 176 13.00 12.77 -4.06
CA ASP A 176 12.95 14.14 -4.57
C ASP A 176 11.54 14.70 -4.44
N SER A 177 11.36 15.97 -4.86
CA SER A 177 10.07 16.66 -4.83
C SER A 177 9.36 16.62 -3.46
N LEU A 178 10.12 16.72 -2.37
CA LEU A 178 9.56 16.83 -1.01
C LEU A 178 8.93 18.21 -0.83
N THR A 179 7.60 18.25 -0.65
CA THR A 179 6.84 19.49 -0.46
C THR A 179 5.90 19.40 0.73
N LEU A 180 5.63 20.56 1.34
CA LEU A 180 4.54 20.80 2.27
C LEU A 180 3.57 21.79 1.60
N GLY A 181 2.33 21.36 1.37
CA GLY A 181 1.46 22.00 0.41
C GLY A 181 2.12 22.02 -0.96
N SER A 182 2.32 23.22 -1.51
CA SER A 182 3.06 23.43 -2.77
C SER A 182 4.51 23.87 -2.57
N ALA A 183 4.95 24.13 -1.33
CA ALA A 183 6.27 24.66 -1.04
C ALA A 183 7.29 23.54 -0.84
N PRO A 184 8.47 23.58 -1.51
CA PRO A 184 9.57 22.67 -1.20
C PRO A 184 10.04 22.86 0.25
N ILE A 185 10.32 21.75 0.94
CA ILE A 185 10.89 21.77 2.29
C ILE A 185 12.18 20.95 2.36
N ALA A 186 13.02 21.25 3.35
CA ALA A 186 14.23 20.49 3.64
C ALA A 186 14.09 19.79 5.00
N LEU A 187 14.58 18.56 5.10
CA LEU A 187 14.67 17.84 6.36
C LEU A 187 15.95 18.25 7.10
N ASP A 188 15.85 18.38 8.41
CA ASP A 188 16.96 18.71 9.31
C ASP A 188 18.08 17.68 9.18
N GLY A 189 19.32 18.15 9.12
CA GLY A 189 20.50 17.30 8.98
C GLY A 189 20.69 16.66 7.60
N GLY A 190 19.87 17.02 6.61
CA GLY A 190 19.84 16.35 5.31
C GLY A 190 19.18 14.99 5.46
N GLY A 191 17.88 14.91 5.13
CA GLY A 191 17.07 13.72 5.36
C GLY A 191 17.75 12.43 4.90
N ASN A 192 17.60 11.35 5.67
CA ASN A 192 18.12 10.06 5.25
C ASN A 192 17.23 9.54 4.11
N ALA A 193 17.84 9.36 2.93
CA ALA A 193 17.18 8.81 1.75
C ALA A 193 16.30 7.59 2.05
N THR A 194 16.72 6.76 3.01
CA THR A 194 16.07 5.47 3.31
C THR A 194 14.85 5.57 4.23
N ASN A 195 14.80 6.52 5.18
CA ASN A 195 13.84 6.47 6.31
C ASN A 195 13.13 7.79 6.63
N GLY A 196 13.48 8.92 5.99
CA GLY A 196 12.90 10.23 6.30
C GLY A 196 13.73 11.07 7.28
N GLY A 197 13.06 11.92 8.04
CA GLY A 197 13.69 12.89 8.94
C GLY A 197 12.69 13.83 9.64
N VAL A 198 13.22 14.87 10.26
CA VAL A 198 12.43 15.91 10.92
C VAL A 198 12.45 17.16 10.04
N TYR A 199 11.33 17.85 9.94
CA TYR A 199 11.26 19.20 9.41
C TYR A 199 11.05 20.16 10.58
N THR A 200 12.00 21.06 10.84
CA THR A 200 11.84 22.14 11.82
C THR A 200 11.39 23.41 11.12
N GLY A 201 10.16 23.82 11.41
CA GLY A 201 9.55 25.01 10.86
C GLY A 201 8.10 25.11 11.32
N PRO A 202 7.55 26.33 11.48
CA PRO A 202 6.16 26.48 11.86
C PRO A 202 5.26 25.83 10.80
N VAL A 203 4.33 24.99 11.25
CA VAL A 203 3.30 24.37 10.40
C VAL A 203 1.94 24.67 10.99
N ASP A 204 1.17 25.43 10.23
CA ASP A 204 -0.24 25.72 10.48
C ASP A 204 -1.11 25.14 9.36
N GLU A 205 -2.42 25.26 9.49
CA GLU A 205 -3.38 24.74 8.51
C GLU A 205 -3.17 25.34 7.11
N ALA A 206 -2.83 26.63 7.04
CA ALA A 206 -2.64 27.34 5.77
C ALA A 206 -1.38 26.88 5.02
N SER A 207 -0.26 26.73 5.73
CA SER A 207 1.03 26.28 5.18
C SER A 207 1.00 24.79 4.82
N ALA A 208 0.27 23.97 5.58
CA ALA A 208 0.12 22.55 5.26
C ALA A 208 -0.65 22.32 3.95
N GLY A 209 -1.66 23.15 3.64
CA GLY A 209 -2.42 23.08 2.40
C GLY A 209 -2.96 21.67 2.12
N ALA A 210 -2.52 21.06 1.01
CA ALA A 210 -2.90 19.68 0.63
C ALA A 210 -2.21 18.58 1.45
N GLY A 211 -1.30 18.94 2.37
CA GLY A 211 -0.47 18.03 3.15
C GLY A 211 0.96 17.91 2.62
N LEU A 212 1.64 16.85 3.03
CA LEU A 212 3.00 16.54 2.56
C LEU A 212 2.95 15.69 1.29
N SER A 213 3.87 15.93 0.35
CA SER A 213 4.11 15.07 -0.81
C SER A 213 5.60 14.77 -0.95
N VAL A 214 5.93 13.56 -1.39
CA VAL A 214 7.31 13.14 -1.67
C VAL A 214 7.32 12.11 -2.79
N ARG A 215 8.30 12.18 -3.70
CA ARG A 215 8.56 11.12 -4.66
C ARG A 215 9.77 10.32 -4.20
N LEU A 216 9.55 9.03 -3.93
CA LEU A 216 10.56 8.08 -3.49
C LEU A 216 11.12 7.33 -4.71
N ILE A 217 12.40 6.98 -4.65
CA ILE A 217 13.17 6.38 -5.74
C ILE A 217 13.70 5.02 -5.28
N SER A 218 13.60 4.02 -6.15
CA SER A 218 14.18 2.69 -6.01
C SER A 218 14.75 2.21 -7.35
N SER A 219 15.50 1.10 -7.36
CA SER A 219 15.96 0.44 -8.59
C SER A 219 14.82 -0.08 -9.46
N LEU A 220 13.63 -0.26 -8.88
CA LEU A 220 12.44 -0.74 -9.58
C LEU A 220 11.57 0.39 -10.16
N GLY A 221 11.85 1.64 -9.82
CA GLY A 221 11.08 2.80 -10.27
C GLY A 221 10.89 3.87 -9.21
N THR A 222 9.88 4.72 -9.40
CA THR A 222 9.55 5.81 -8.49
C THR A 222 8.11 5.71 -8.02
N SER A 223 7.83 6.14 -6.79
CA SER A 223 6.47 6.23 -6.26
C SER A 223 6.26 7.59 -5.60
N THR A 224 5.17 8.29 -5.95
CA THR A 224 4.78 9.55 -5.32
C THR A 224 3.75 9.26 -4.24
N LEU A 225 4.08 9.64 -3.02
CA LEU A 225 3.23 9.49 -1.85
C LEU A 225 2.80 10.86 -1.36
N ALA A 226 1.55 10.96 -0.90
CA ALA A 226 1.04 12.17 -0.25
C ALA A 226 0.28 11.80 1.02
N GLN A 227 0.37 12.66 2.03
CA GLN A 227 -0.39 12.52 3.25
C GLN A 227 -0.90 13.88 3.73
N ALA A 228 -2.22 13.98 3.90
CA ALA A 228 -2.86 15.13 4.50
C ALA A 228 -2.56 15.21 6.01
N LEU A 229 -2.28 16.42 6.48
CA LEU A 229 -2.38 16.78 7.89
C LEU A 229 -3.78 17.36 8.12
N SER A 230 -4.35 17.13 9.30
CA SER A 230 -5.72 17.59 9.59
C SER A 230 -5.73 18.49 10.82
N TRP A 231 -6.31 19.68 10.64
CA TRP A 231 -6.73 20.55 11.72
C TRP A 231 -8.22 20.36 11.91
N GLN A 232 -8.62 20.01 13.13
CA GLN A 232 -9.99 19.69 13.46
C GLN A 232 -10.44 20.54 14.62
N TRP A 233 -11.72 20.82 14.67
CA TRP A 233 -12.28 21.47 15.84
C TRP A 233 -12.62 20.43 16.91
N ARG A 234 -12.57 20.87 18.15
CA ARG A 234 -12.96 20.07 19.29
C ARG A 234 -14.47 20.02 19.40
N ILE A 235 -15.02 18.83 19.61
CA ILE A 235 -16.41 18.64 20.03
C ILE A 235 -16.42 18.52 21.54
N TYR A 236 -17.31 19.26 22.18
CA TYR A 236 -17.51 19.25 23.63
C TYR A 236 -18.84 18.57 23.94
N HIS A 237 -18.87 17.70 24.95
CA HIS A 237 -20.10 17.12 25.44
C HIS A 237 -20.03 16.79 26.93
N GLY A 238 -21.18 16.79 27.58
CA GLY A 238 -21.26 16.43 28.98
C GLY A 238 -22.62 16.71 29.62
N ASN A 239 -22.65 16.54 30.93
CA ASN A 239 -23.82 16.80 31.75
C ASN A 239 -23.72 18.21 32.35
N ASP A 240 -24.75 19.03 32.20
CA ASP A 240 -24.83 20.35 32.85
C ASP A 240 -26.30 20.66 33.22
N PRO A 241 -26.58 21.21 34.42
CA PRO A 241 -27.95 21.48 34.87
C PRO A 241 -28.54 22.76 34.25
N SER A 242 -27.71 23.62 33.67
CA SER A 242 -28.10 24.95 33.20
C SER A 242 -29.00 24.85 31.97
N PRO A 243 -30.02 25.72 31.86
CA PRO A 243 -30.86 25.78 30.66
C PRO A 243 -30.14 26.46 29.49
N THR A 244 -29.11 27.26 29.73
CA THR A 244 -28.30 27.90 28.71
C THR A 244 -26.84 27.56 28.95
N ILE A 245 -26.03 27.62 27.90
CA ILE A 245 -24.58 27.46 28.00
C ILE A 245 -23.91 28.60 27.25
N ASP A 246 -22.88 29.18 27.85
CA ASP A 246 -22.02 30.17 27.23
C ASP A 246 -20.68 29.53 26.81
N GLU A 247 -19.74 30.34 26.35
CA GLU A 247 -18.41 29.88 25.95
C GLU A 247 -17.70 29.14 27.10
N ALA A 248 -17.70 29.73 28.30
CA ALA A 248 -17.04 29.15 29.46
C ALA A 248 -17.66 27.79 29.84
N GLY A 249 -18.98 27.69 29.80
CA GLY A 249 -19.70 26.44 30.03
C GLY A 249 -19.35 25.37 28.99
N ILE A 250 -19.28 25.72 27.70
CA ILE A 250 -18.91 24.78 26.62
C ILE A 250 -17.49 24.24 26.85
N LEU A 251 -16.53 25.13 27.13
CA LEU A 251 -15.14 24.76 27.36
C LEU A 251 -14.94 23.94 28.66
N ALA A 252 -15.86 24.06 29.62
CA ALA A 252 -15.85 23.30 30.86
C ALA A 252 -16.51 21.91 30.77
N LEU A 253 -17.15 21.56 29.65
CA LEU A 253 -17.74 20.23 29.48
C LEU A 253 -16.66 19.14 29.56
N PRO A 254 -16.88 18.06 30.36
CA PRO A 254 -15.84 17.12 30.74
C PRO A 254 -15.30 16.25 29.59
N SER A 255 -16.11 15.99 28.57
CA SER A 255 -15.74 15.09 27.49
C SER A 255 -15.49 15.86 26.21
N THR A 256 -14.30 15.70 25.65
CA THR A 256 -13.91 16.38 24.42
C THR A 256 -13.18 15.48 23.45
N SER A 257 -13.30 15.76 22.15
CA SER A 257 -12.61 15.02 21.10
C SER A 257 -12.41 15.90 19.86
N LEU A 258 -11.27 15.78 19.20
CA LEU A 258 -11.10 16.35 17.86
C LEU A 258 -11.88 15.52 16.84
N SER A 259 -12.65 16.19 15.98
CA SER A 259 -13.39 15.53 14.91
C SER A 259 -13.54 16.45 13.72
N GLY A 260 -13.42 15.90 12.51
CA GLY A 260 -13.69 16.61 11.25
C GLY A 260 -15.18 16.72 10.91
N SER A 261 -16.08 16.19 11.74
CA SER A 261 -17.53 16.27 11.52
C SER A 261 -18.31 16.18 12.83
N ARG A 262 -19.58 16.62 12.83
CA ARG A 262 -20.49 16.48 13.98
C ARG A 262 -20.82 15.02 14.32
N ALA A 263 -20.80 14.14 13.32
CA ALA A 263 -21.32 12.79 13.44
C ALA A 263 -20.54 11.95 14.45
N GLY A 264 -21.23 10.99 15.05
CA GLY A 264 -20.63 10.00 15.93
C GLY A 264 -21.31 9.88 17.28
N THR A 265 -20.83 8.92 18.08
CA THR A 265 -21.40 8.58 19.39
C THR A 265 -20.71 9.36 20.50
N ARG A 266 -21.51 9.82 21.46
CA ARG A 266 -21.09 10.57 22.65
C ARG A 266 -21.61 9.84 23.88
N ALA A 267 -20.70 9.41 24.74
CA ALA A 267 -21.03 8.66 25.94
C ALA A 267 -21.22 9.62 27.12
N PHE A 268 -22.37 9.55 27.77
CA PHE A 268 -22.69 10.33 28.96
C PHE A 268 -22.75 9.41 30.17
N SER A 269 -22.03 9.77 31.24
CA SER A 269 -22.19 9.14 32.54
C SER A 269 -23.56 9.48 33.15
N ALA A 270 -24.02 8.62 34.06
CA ALA A 270 -25.21 8.87 34.86
C ALA A 270 -25.01 10.13 35.72
N ALA A 271 -25.97 11.05 35.66
CA ALA A 271 -25.92 12.32 36.39
C ALA A 271 -27.34 12.87 36.55
N ALA A 272 -27.95 12.66 37.72
CA ALA A 272 -29.31 13.13 38.00
C ALA A 272 -29.42 14.66 37.92
N GLY A 273 -30.57 15.16 37.44
CA GLY A 273 -30.87 16.59 37.37
C GLY A 273 -30.12 17.39 36.29
N ASN A 274 -29.41 16.71 35.36
CA ASN A 274 -28.62 17.38 34.32
C ASN A 274 -29.20 17.16 32.93
N HIS A 275 -29.03 18.16 32.07
CA HIS A 275 -29.21 18.03 30.63
C HIS A 275 -27.98 17.40 29.99
N LYS A 276 -28.18 16.73 28.86
CA LYS A 276 -27.08 16.29 27.99
C LYS A 276 -26.78 17.44 27.04
N TRP A 277 -25.55 17.92 27.05
CA TRP A 277 -25.06 18.97 26.17
C TRP A 277 -24.10 18.39 25.14
N ILE A 278 -24.25 18.81 23.89
CA ILE A 278 -23.33 18.52 22.79
C ILE A 278 -23.11 19.83 22.04
N ALA A 279 -21.85 20.29 22.00
CA ALA A 279 -21.46 21.48 21.27
C ALA A 279 -20.40 21.15 20.22
N TYR A 280 -20.64 21.57 18.99
CA TYR A 280 -19.70 21.41 17.88
C TYR A 280 -19.77 22.63 16.94
N PRO A 281 -18.76 22.87 16.07
CA PRO A 281 -18.75 24.02 15.18
C PRO A 281 -19.96 24.10 14.25
N ALA A 282 -20.51 25.29 14.07
CA ALA A 282 -21.62 25.57 13.16
C ALA A 282 -21.31 25.20 11.70
N ALA A 283 -20.04 25.24 11.30
CA ALA A 283 -19.59 24.79 9.98
C ALA A 283 -19.91 23.31 9.69
N TYR A 284 -20.12 22.50 10.73
CA TYR A 284 -20.54 21.10 10.57
C TYR A 284 -22.04 20.95 10.32
N GLY A 285 -22.82 22.03 10.25
CA GLY A 285 -24.24 22.03 9.95
C GLY A 285 -25.13 21.58 11.11
N LEU A 286 -26.44 21.74 10.94
CA LEU A 286 -27.42 21.31 11.94
C LEU A 286 -27.48 19.79 12.01
N ALA A 287 -27.56 19.25 13.23
CA ALA A 287 -27.88 17.85 13.44
C ALA A 287 -29.33 17.59 13.03
N THR A 288 -29.56 16.49 12.33
CA THR A 288 -30.92 16.07 11.92
C THR A 288 -31.52 15.06 12.88
N ARG A 289 -30.68 14.37 13.67
CA ARG A 289 -31.11 13.33 14.59
C ARG A 289 -30.16 13.14 15.76
N PHE A 290 -30.74 12.86 16.92
CA PHE A 290 -30.06 12.38 18.12
C PHE A 290 -30.76 11.11 18.58
N TRP A 291 -30.02 10.02 18.76
CA TRP A 291 -30.62 8.76 19.18
C TRP A 291 -29.70 7.94 20.06
N ASP A 292 -30.28 7.16 20.96
CA ASP A 292 -29.53 6.28 21.86
C ASP A 292 -29.10 5.00 21.15
N THR A 293 -27.80 4.81 21.01
CA THR A 293 -27.22 3.64 20.33
C THR A 293 -27.59 2.30 20.94
N ALA A 294 -27.94 2.26 22.23
CA ALA A 294 -28.32 1.03 22.90
C ALA A 294 -29.77 0.61 22.61
N THR A 295 -30.69 1.57 22.56
CA THR A 295 -32.13 1.30 22.43
C THR A 295 -32.70 1.58 21.04
N GLY A 296 -32.01 2.37 20.21
CA GLY A 296 -32.50 2.79 18.91
C GLY A 296 -33.54 3.91 18.97
N PHE A 297 -33.90 4.40 20.16
CA PHE A 297 -34.89 5.46 20.34
C PHE A 297 -34.28 6.85 20.19
N ASP A 298 -35.07 7.77 19.66
CA ASP A 298 -34.68 9.17 19.54
C ASP A 298 -34.59 9.82 20.91
N VAL A 299 -33.57 10.66 21.08
CA VAL A 299 -33.39 11.51 22.25
C VAL A 299 -33.80 12.92 21.84
N PRO A 300 -34.86 13.50 22.43
CA PRO A 300 -35.31 14.83 22.03
C PRO A 300 -34.30 15.89 22.49
N PHE A 301 -33.88 16.73 21.56
CA PHE A 301 -33.04 17.91 21.78
C PHE A 301 -33.78 19.16 21.32
N GLU A 302 -33.47 20.28 21.99
CA GLU A 302 -33.98 21.58 21.61
C GLU A 302 -33.21 22.18 20.44
N ALA A 303 -33.77 23.25 19.85
CA ALA A 303 -33.07 24.04 18.85
C ALA A 303 -31.74 24.54 19.43
N PRO A 304 -30.63 24.48 18.67
CA PRO A 304 -29.32 24.80 19.20
C PRO A 304 -29.17 26.29 19.48
N LEU A 305 -28.37 26.60 20.50
CA LEU A 305 -27.84 27.94 20.71
C LEU A 305 -26.60 28.13 19.84
N SER A 306 -26.44 29.32 19.27
CA SER A 306 -25.19 29.72 18.60
C SER A 306 -24.30 30.47 19.59
N VAL A 307 -23.09 29.96 19.83
CA VAL A 307 -22.14 30.53 20.79
C VAL A 307 -20.79 30.72 20.11
N ALA A 308 -20.20 31.91 20.20
CA ALA A 308 -18.82 32.12 19.75
C ALA A 308 -17.86 31.51 20.77
N VAL A 309 -16.93 30.67 20.30
CA VAL A 309 -15.95 29.98 21.14
C VAL A 309 -14.55 30.23 20.60
N THR A 310 -13.67 30.67 21.48
CA THR A 310 -12.24 30.87 21.26
C THR A 310 -11.49 29.77 21.99
N ASN A 311 -10.74 28.95 21.25
CA ASN A 311 -9.96 27.89 21.89
C ASN A 311 -8.65 28.41 22.50
N SER A 312 -7.91 27.52 23.16
CA SER A 312 -6.63 27.85 23.80
C SER A 312 -5.53 28.34 22.84
N PHE A 313 -5.72 28.18 21.53
CA PHE A 313 -4.81 28.66 20.48
C PHE A 313 -5.24 30.01 19.90
N GLY A 314 -6.28 30.65 20.45
CA GLY A 314 -6.81 31.93 19.98
C GLY A 314 -7.68 31.83 18.72
N ALA A 315 -7.97 30.61 18.26
CA ALA A 315 -8.83 30.38 17.10
C ALA A 315 -10.30 30.50 17.52
N MET A 316 -11.03 31.41 16.88
CA MET A 316 -12.44 31.67 17.16
C MET A 316 -13.33 31.04 16.10
N THR A 317 -14.41 30.38 16.51
CA THR A 317 -15.48 29.91 15.61
C THR A 317 -16.83 29.87 16.32
N SER A 318 -17.93 29.85 15.56
CA SER A 318 -19.27 29.69 16.10
C SER A 318 -19.57 28.21 16.32
N TYR A 319 -20.13 27.86 17.48
CA TYR A 319 -20.59 26.53 17.84
C TYR A 319 -22.11 26.48 17.91
N LEU A 320 -22.67 25.33 17.53
CA LEU A 320 -24.05 24.95 17.81
C LEU A 320 -24.07 24.10 19.08
N ALA A 321 -24.69 24.61 20.13
CA ALA A 321 -24.83 23.93 21.42
C ALA A 321 -26.25 23.37 21.56
N TYR A 322 -26.35 22.05 21.52
CA TYR A 322 -27.59 21.30 21.67
C TYR A 322 -27.78 20.83 23.10
N ARG A 323 -28.99 21.02 23.63
CA ARG A 323 -29.43 20.57 24.95
C ARG A 323 -30.54 19.53 24.83
N SER A 324 -30.46 18.44 25.60
CA SER A 324 -31.59 17.52 25.70
C SER A 324 -32.81 18.22 26.30
N THR A 325 -34.01 17.98 25.75
CA THR A 325 -35.26 18.60 26.22
C THR A 325 -35.55 18.24 27.68
N PHE A 326 -35.25 17.00 28.06
CA PHE A 326 -35.43 16.51 29.42
C PHE A 326 -34.08 16.37 30.13
N GLN A 327 -34.11 16.52 31.45
CA GLN A 327 -32.99 16.12 32.30
C GLN A 327 -32.94 14.59 32.36
N LEU A 328 -31.81 14.02 31.98
CA LEU A 328 -31.65 12.57 31.87
C LEU A 328 -30.67 12.10 32.95
N GLY A 329 -31.17 11.37 33.95
CA GLY A 329 -30.36 10.90 35.06
C GLY A 329 -29.48 9.69 34.74
N GLY A 330 -29.88 8.87 33.77
CA GLY A 330 -29.16 7.66 33.37
C GLY A 330 -27.90 7.93 32.54
N ALA A 331 -27.03 6.92 32.48
CA ALA A 331 -25.98 6.85 31.47
C ALA A 331 -26.62 6.55 30.11
N ILE A 332 -26.10 7.15 29.05
CA ILE A 332 -26.66 7.04 27.69
C ILE A 332 -25.57 7.30 26.66
N SER A 333 -25.66 6.62 25.51
CA SER A 333 -24.72 6.80 24.39
C SER A 333 -25.45 7.36 23.19
N ILE A 334 -25.35 8.67 22.99
CA ILE A 334 -26.12 9.40 21.98
C ILE A 334 -25.31 9.50 20.69
N ARG A 335 -25.87 9.01 19.58
CA ARG A 335 -25.33 9.23 18.24
C ARG A 335 -25.93 10.50 17.64
N VAL A 336 -25.06 11.31 17.06
CA VAL A 336 -25.40 12.53 16.32
C VAL A 336 -25.27 12.25 14.83
N GLU A 337 -26.25 12.70 14.05
CA GLU A 337 -26.24 12.65 12.58
C GLU A 337 -26.38 14.01 11.93
#